data_AF-A0A9X6KTQ0-F1
#
_entry.id   AF-A0A9X6KTQ0-F1
#
_cell.length_a   1.000
_cell.length_b   1.000
_cell.length_c   1.000
_cell.angle_alpha   90.00
_cell.angle_beta   90.00
_cell.angle_gamma   90.00
#
_symmetry.space_group_name_H-M   'P 1'
#
loop_
_entity.id
_entity.type
_entity.pdbx_description
1 polymer ?
#
loop_
_entity_poly.entity_id
_entity_poly.type
_entity_poly.pdbx_seq_one_letter_code
_entity_poly.pdbx_strand_id
1 'polypeptide(L)' 'MSNVLLKLTTDEPILPQYKRKNNPLKKLFISFINHYDRLNRWFGIQDSKSDRVWYYGTLFLMIFLPSVTYVLSKIYFGF' A
#
# COMPACT_ATOMS: atom_id res chain seq x y z
N MET A 1 -17.49 13.13 -55.28
CA MET A 1 -18.49 12.87 -54.21
C MET A 1 -17.78 12.24 -53.03
N SER A 2 -17.60 13.00 -51.95
CA SER A 2 -16.58 12.81 -50.90
C SER A 2 -17.17 12.54 -49.50
N ASN A 3 -18.35 11.93 -49.37
CA ASN A 3 -19.11 11.97 -48.12
C ASN A 3 -19.34 10.61 -47.42
N VAL A 4 -18.44 9.63 -47.58
CA VAL A 4 -18.57 8.34 -46.84
C VAL A 4 -17.49 8.15 -45.77
N LEU A 5 -16.36 8.87 -45.85
CA LEU A 5 -15.29 8.79 -44.85
C LEU A 5 -15.56 9.59 -43.57
N LEU A 6 -16.54 10.51 -43.56
CA LEU A 6 -16.90 11.31 -42.38
C LEU A 6 -17.91 10.62 -41.45
N LYS A 7 -18.41 9.43 -41.81
CA LYS A 7 -19.36 8.68 -40.98
C LYS A 7 -18.67 7.80 -39.91
N LEU A 8 -17.40 8.08 -39.63
CA LEU A 8 -16.68 7.61 -38.44
C LEU A 8 -16.65 8.68 -37.34
N THR A 9 -17.31 9.83 -37.54
CA THR A 9 -17.61 10.81 -36.50
C THR A 9 -18.87 10.37 -35.74
N THR A 10 -18.79 9.23 -35.06
CA THR A 10 -19.71 8.95 -33.95
C THR A 10 -18.93 9.26 -32.68
N ASP A 11 -19.07 10.50 -32.22
CA ASP A 11 -18.48 11.04 -30.99
C ASP A 11 -19.05 10.41 -29.71
N GLU A 12 -19.83 9.33 -29.83
CA GLU A 12 -20.43 8.64 -28.71
C GLU A 12 -19.65 7.35 -28.40
N PRO A 13 -19.03 7.25 -27.21
CA PRO A 13 -18.40 6.01 -26.79
C PRO A 13 -19.50 4.95 -26.60
N ILE A 14 -19.47 3.90 -27.44
CA ILE A 14 -20.44 2.78 -27.50
C ILE A 14 -20.55 2.02 -26.16
N LEU A 15 -19.59 2.20 -25.25
CA LEU A 15 -19.69 1.79 -23.86
C LEU A 15 -19.37 2.98 -22.95
N PRO A 16 -20.07 3.16 -21.81
CA PRO A 16 -19.61 4.07 -20.78
C PRO A 16 -18.21 3.62 -20.36
N GLN A 17 -17.18 4.33 -20.82
CA GLN A 17 -15.85 4.20 -20.26
C GLN A 17 -15.96 4.68 -18.82
N TYR A 18 -16.14 3.74 -17.90
CA TYR A 18 -15.98 4.02 -16.48
C TYR A 18 -14.56 4.51 -16.32
N LYS A 19 -14.39 5.85 -16.30
CA LYS A 19 -13.14 6.49 -15.91
C LYS A 19 -12.93 6.09 -14.46
N ARG A 20 -12.29 4.94 -14.25
CA ARG A 20 -11.84 4.48 -12.95
C ARG A 20 -11.00 5.63 -12.43
N LYS A 21 -11.54 6.35 -11.46
CA LYS A 21 -10.86 7.46 -10.82
C LYS A 21 -9.58 6.85 -10.23
N ASN A 22 -8.49 6.99 -10.98
CA ASN A 22 -7.18 6.44 -10.65
C ASN A 22 -6.65 7.29 -9.51
N ASN A 23 -7.18 7.04 -8.31
CA ASN A 23 -6.65 7.64 -7.09
C ASN A 23 -5.31 6.95 -6.83
N PRO A 24 -4.17 7.65 -7.00
CA PRO A 24 -2.85 7.04 -6.80
C PRO A 24 -2.71 6.49 -5.37
N LEU A 25 -3.34 7.16 -4.39
CA LEU A 25 -3.44 6.69 -3.02
C LEU A 25 -4.07 5.29 -2.92
N LYS A 26 -5.19 5.05 -3.61
CA LYS A 26 -5.87 3.75 -3.58
C LYS A 26 -4.99 2.65 -4.17
N LYS A 27 -4.23 2.96 -5.22
CA LYS A 27 -3.26 2.02 -5.83
C LYS A 27 -2.13 1.70 -4.86
N LEU A 28 -1.60 2.69 -4.15
CA LEU A 28 -0.58 2.49 -3.12
C LEU A 28 -1.11 1.63 -1.97
N PHE A 29 -2.29 1.95 -1.42
CA PHE A 29 -2.90 1.16 -0.34
C PHE A 29 -3.09 -0.30 -0.72
N ILE A 30 -3.59 -0.58 -1.93
CA ILE A 30 -3.76 -1.95 -2.42
C ILE A 30 -2.40 -2.65 -2.54
N SER A 31 -1.38 -1.95 -3.03
CA SER A 31 -0.01 -2.49 -3.10
C SER A 31 0.54 -2.83 -1.71
N PHE A 32 0.32 -1.96 -0.72
CA PHE A 32 0.74 -2.20 0.67
C PHE A 32 0.01 -3.39 1.28
N ILE A 33 -1.31 -3.50 1.10
CA ILE A 33 -2.11 -4.63 1.61
C ILE A 33 -1.63 -5.94 0.99
N ASN A 34 -1.43 -5.96 -0.33
CA ASN A 34 -0.93 -7.14 -1.03
C ASN A 34 0.47 -7.55 -0.55
N HIS A 35 1.35 -6.57 -0.30
CA HIS A 35 2.68 -6.84 0.22
C HIS A 35 2.64 -7.37 1.65
N TYR A 36 1.80 -6.78 2.50
CA TYR A 36 1.60 -7.22 3.88
C TYR A 36 1.07 -8.65 3.94
N ASP A 37 0.05 -8.99 3.14
CA ASP A 37 -0.47 -10.36 3.07
C ASP A 37 0.56 -11.34 2.52
N ARG A 38 1.39 -10.94 1.55
CA ARG A 38 2.48 -11.78 1.06
C ARG A 38 3.50 -12.08 2.15
N LEU A 39 3.85 -11.09 2.97
CA LEU A 39 4.76 -11.28 4.11
C LEU A 39 4.13 -12.19 5.16
N ASN A 40 2.86 -11.96 5.54
CA ASN A 40 2.16 -12.79 6.51
C ASN A 40 2.11 -14.26 6.07
N ARG A 41 1.88 -14.52 4.78
CA ARG A 41 1.93 -15.87 4.21
C ARG A 41 3.34 -16.47 4.24
N TRP A 42 4.35 -15.67 3.91
CA TRP A 42 5.74 -16.12 3.90
C TRP A 42 6.24 -16.51 5.30
N PHE A 43 5.84 -15.76 6.32
CA PHE A 43 6.13 -16.08 7.73
C PHE A 43 5.20 -17.14 8.34
N GLY A 44 4.13 -17.53 7.65
CA GLY A 44 3.16 -18.51 8.17
C GLY A 44 2.23 -17.96 9.26
N ILE A 45 2.11 -16.64 9.40
CA ILE A 45 1.34 -15.95 10.48
C ILE A 45 0.03 -15.38 9.91
N GLN A 46 -0.58 -16.13 9.00
CA GLN A 46 -1.76 -15.69 8.27
C GLN A 46 -3.05 -15.89 9.08
N ASP A 47 -3.11 -16.95 9.89
CA ASP A 47 -4.37 -17.49 10.43
C ASP A 47 -4.88 -16.73 11.66
N SER A 48 -3.98 -16.25 12.52
CA SER A 48 -4.34 -15.54 13.74
C SER A 48 -3.86 -14.09 13.73
N LYS A 49 -4.75 -13.18 14.15
CA LYS A 49 -4.40 -11.76 14.33
C LYS A 49 -3.54 -11.55 15.56
N SER A 50 -3.70 -12.39 16.58
CA SER A 50 -2.90 -12.35 17.81
C SER A 50 -1.43 -12.56 17.51
N ASP A 51 -1.10 -13.60 16.74
CA ASP A 51 0.30 -13.97 16.48
C ASP A 51 0.94 -12.94 15.57
N ARG A 52 0.15 -12.34 14.67
CA ARG A 52 0.59 -11.22 13.84
C ARG A 52 0.97 -10.00 14.68
N VAL A 53 0.15 -9.65 15.67
CA VAL A 53 0.43 -8.54 16.60
C VAL A 53 1.65 -8.86 17.45
N TRP A 54 1.79 -10.09 17.96
CA TRP A 54 2.96 -10.49 18.73
C TRP A 54 4.25 -10.47 17.90
N TYR A 55 4.21 -10.98 16.67
CA TYR A 55 5.37 -11.04 15.79
C TYR A 55 5.86 -9.65 15.37
N TYR A 56 4.97 -8.82 14.83
CA TYR A 56 5.36 -7.45 14.46
C TYR A 56 5.62 -6.58 15.68
N GLY A 57 4.91 -6.81 16.78
CA GLY A 57 5.11 -6.10 18.04
C GLY A 57 6.50 -6.36 18.61
N THR A 58 6.94 -7.62 18.65
CA THR A 58 8.29 -7.99 19.15
C THR A 58 9.40 -7.47 18.23
N LEU A 59 9.25 -7.60 16.91
CA LEU A 59 10.19 -7.01 15.95
C LEU A 59 10.28 -5.49 16.09
N PHE A 60 9.14 -4.82 16.24
CA PHE A 60 9.09 -3.38 16.47
C PHE A 60 9.79 -3.02 17.78
N LEU A 61 9.48 -3.73 18.87
CA LEU A 61 10.07 -3.49 20.19
C LEU A 61 11.60 -3.63 20.16
N MET A 62 12.10 -4.67 19.48
CA MET A 62 13.55 -4.91 19.33
C MET A 62 14.29 -3.73 18.71
N ILE A 63 13.68 -3.01 17.77
CA ILE A 63 14.29 -1.84 17.12
C ILE A 63 13.99 -0.57 17.91
N PHE A 64 12.78 -0.48 18.45
CA PHE A 64 12.28 0.70 19.16
C PHE A 64 13.03 0.94 20.46
N LEU A 65 13.27 -0.10 21.26
CA LEU A 65 13.98 0.01 22.54
C LEU A 65 15.37 0.65 22.37
N PRO A 66 16.29 0.11 21.54
CA PRO A 66 17.59 0.74 21.30
C PRO A 66 17.49 2.15 20.73
N SER A 67 16.54 2.38 19.82
CA SER A 67 16.34 3.70 19.19
C SER A 67 15.92 4.74 20.22
N VAL A 68 14.95 4.43 21.07
CA VAL A 68 14.50 5.31 22.16
C VAL A 68 15.61 5.52 23.17
N THR A 69 16.31 4.47 23.59
CA THR A 69 17.44 4.61 24.51
C THR A 69 18.52 5.52 23.94
N TYR A 70 18.83 5.40 22.65
CA TYR A 70 19.80 6.26 21.97
C TYR A 70 19.33 7.72 21.92
N VAL A 71 18.07 7.96 21.54
CA VAL A 71 17.49 9.31 21.50
C VAL A 71 17.48 9.95 22.89
N LEU A 72 17.06 9.20 23.92
CA LEU A 72 17.08 9.68 25.31
C LEU A 72 18.52 9.94 25.76
N SER A 73 19.47 9.05 25.44
CA SER A 73 20.88 9.24 25.78
C SER A 73 21.42 10.55 25.19
N LYS A 74 21.10 10.82 23.93
CA LYS A 74 21.48 12.07 23.27
C LYS A 74 20.86 13.31 23.93
N ILE A 75 19.59 13.23 24.35
CA ILE A 75 18.89 14.35 25.00
C ILE A 75 19.43 14.61 26.41
N TYR A 76 19.64 13.57 27.22
CA TYR A 76 20.02 13.72 28.62
C TYR A 76 21.52 13.90 28.84
N PHE A 77 22.36 13.25 28.03
CA PHE A 77 23.81 13.25 28.22
C PHE A 77 24.57 14.07 27.17
N GLY A 78 23.89 14.57 26.12
CA GLY A 78 24.48 15.47 25.12
C GLY A 78 25.52 14.84 24.19
N PHE A 79 25.57 13.50 24.11
CA PHE A 79 26.44 12.73 23.21
C PHE A 79 26.01 12.83 21.73
#